data_AF-X1PHJ1-F1
#
_entry.id   AF-X1PHJ1-F1
#
_cell.length_a   1.000
_cell.length_b   1.000
_cell.length_c   1.000
_cell.angle_alpha   90.00
_cell.angle_beta   90.00
_cell.angle_gamma   90.00
#
_symmetry.space_group_name_H-M   'P 1'
#
loop_
_entity.id
_entity.type
_entity.pdbx_description
1 polymer ?
#
loop_
_entity_poly.entity_id
_entity_poly.type
_entity_poly.pdbx_seq_one_letter_code
_entity_poly.pdbx_strand_id
1 'polypeptide(L)'
;MTKDLIESGKNVLLLGRPGVGKTTMLREVARVLADDFQKRVIVIDTSNEIAGDGDIPHPSIGHARRMQVVTPDKQHAVMIEAVENHMPEVIIIDEIGTELEAQAARTIAERGVQ
;
A
#
# COMPACT_ATOMS: atom_id res chain seq x y z
N MET A 1 13.23 -0.78 -13.56
CA MET A 1 11.78 -0.57 -13.38
C MET A 1 11.40 -0.52 -11.91
N THR A 2 11.44 -1.64 -11.15
CA THR A 2 11.04 -1.63 -9.71
C THR A 2 11.91 -0.67 -8.88
N LYS A 3 13.22 -0.69 -9.10
CA LYS A 3 14.18 0.15 -8.38
C LYS A 3 13.99 1.64 -8.65
N ASP A 4 13.77 2.00 -9.92
CA ASP A 4 13.51 3.40 -10.32
C ASP A 4 12.20 3.93 -9.71
N LEU A 5 11.18 3.08 -9.61
CA LEU A 5 9.90 3.41 -8.98
C LEU A 5 10.08 3.73 -7.49
N ILE A 6 10.85 2.88 -6.81
CA ILE A 6 11.14 2.94 -5.38
C ILE A 6 12.00 4.15 -5.01
N GLU A 7 13.05 4.40 -5.78
CA GLU A 7 14.01 5.47 -5.51
C GLU A 7 13.47 6.86 -5.89
N SER A 8 12.42 6.95 -6.72
CA SER A 8 11.88 8.24 -7.16
C SER A 8 11.24 9.07 -6.03
N GLY A 9 10.79 8.43 -4.95
CA GLY A 9 10.02 9.07 -3.88
C GLY A 9 8.70 9.68 -4.33
N LYS A 10 8.24 9.37 -5.56
CA LYS A 10 6.99 9.87 -6.11
C LYS A 10 5.84 8.94 -5.74
N ASN A 11 4.64 9.51 -5.67
CA ASN A 11 3.40 8.75 -5.60
C ASN A 11 3.15 8.10 -6.97
N VAL A 12 2.81 6.81 -6.96
CA VAL A 12 2.68 6.00 -8.18
C VAL A 12 1.33 5.32 -8.24
N LEU A 13 0.70 5.38 -9.41
CA LEU A 13 -0.49 4.61 -9.75
C LEU A 13 -0.16 3.59 -10.84
N LEU A 14 -0.40 2.30 -10.57
CA LEU A 14 -0.20 1.23 -11.55
C LEU A 14 -1.50 0.99 -12.35
N LEU A 15 -1.47 1.30 -13.66
CA LEU A 15 -2.60 1.11 -14.55
C LEU A 15 -2.40 -0.09 -15.48
N GLY A 16 -3.44 -0.87 -15.71
CA GLY A 16 -3.40 -1.99 -16.64
C GLY A 16 -4.59 -2.93 -16.50
N ARG A 17 -4.81 -3.78 -17.53
CA ARG A 17 -5.89 -4.77 -17.55
C ARG A 17 -5.78 -5.77 -16.38
N PRO A 18 -6.85 -6.50 -16.04
CA PRO A 18 -6.75 -7.64 -15.12
C PRO A 18 -5.68 -8.65 -15.57
N GLY A 19 -4.97 -9.26 -14.63
CA GLY A 19 -3.99 -10.32 -14.90
C GLY A 19 -2.61 -9.88 -15.42
N VAL A 20 -2.33 -8.58 -15.55
CA VAL A 20 -1.02 -8.09 -16.03
C VAL A 20 0.09 -8.05 -14.97
N GLY A 21 -0.19 -8.52 -13.75
CA GLY A 21 0.80 -8.59 -12.66
C GLY A 21 0.91 -7.36 -11.77
N LYS A 22 -0.11 -6.49 -11.72
CA LYS A 22 -0.13 -5.31 -10.84
C LYS A 22 0.07 -5.69 -9.36
N THR A 23 -0.72 -6.63 -8.85
CA THR A 23 -0.62 -7.13 -7.48
C THR A 23 0.74 -7.76 -7.19
N THR A 24 1.30 -8.51 -8.15
CA THR A 24 2.67 -9.06 -8.04
C THR A 24 3.71 -7.96 -7.90
N MET A 25 3.59 -6.89 -8.68
CA MET A 25 4.47 -5.72 -8.58
C MET A 25 4.33 -5.01 -7.23
N LEU A 26 3.10 -4.82 -6.73
CA LEU A 26 2.86 -4.19 -5.43
C LEU A 26 3.50 -4.98 -4.28
N ARG A 27 3.35 -6.31 -4.28
CA ARG A 27 4.01 -7.19 -3.29
C ARG A 27 5.52 -7.02 -3.30
N GLU A 28 6.13 -7.09 -4.48
CA GLU A 28 7.58 -6.95 -4.60
C GLU A 28 8.06 -5.56 -4.20
N VAL A 29 7.32 -4.50 -4.56
CA VAL A 29 7.62 -3.13 -4.11
C VAL A 29 7.53 -3.01 -2.58
N ALA A 30 6.49 -3.58 -1.96
CA ALA A 30 6.34 -3.60 -0.50
C ALA A 30 7.54 -4.27 0.17
N ARG A 31 7.91 -5.47 -0.30
CA ARG A 31 9.04 -6.25 0.20
C ARG A 31 10.35 -5.49 0.06
N VAL A 32 10.66 -4.96 -1.12
CA VAL A 32 11.92 -4.22 -1.35
C VAL A 32 11.98 -2.98 -0.47
N LEU A 33 10.89 -2.20 -0.39
CA LEU A 33 10.86 -1.00 0.45
C LEU A 33 11.04 -1.32 1.94
N ALA A 34 10.42 -2.39 2.43
CA ALA A 34 10.50 -2.79 3.82
C ALA A 34 11.83 -3.47 4.17
N ASP A 35 12.30 -4.42 3.35
CA ASP A 35 13.44 -5.26 3.68
C ASP A 35 14.76 -4.66 3.18
N ASP A 36 14.79 -4.14 1.96
CA ASP A 36 16.04 -3.67 1.36
C ASP A 36 16.30 -2.20 1.75
N PHE A 37 15.25 -1.38 1.83
CA PHE A 37 15.33 0.04 2.17
C PHE A 37 14.95 0.34 3.64
N GLN A 38 14.50 -0.66 4.41
CA GLN A 38 14.18 -0.53 5.83
C GLN A 38 13.15 0.58 6.13
N LYS A 39 12.25 0.84 5.18
CA LYS A 39 11.18 1.83 5.35
C LYS A 39 10.02 1.25 6.16
N ARG A 40 9.32 2.12 6.89
CA ARG A 40 8.02 1.80 7.50
C ARG A 40 6.94 1.75 6.43
N VAL A 41 6.71 0.55 5.89
CA VAL A 41 5.71 0.30 4.85
C VAL A 41 4.42 -0.23 5.46
N ILE A 42 3.28 0.35 5.08
CA ILE A 42 1.94 -0.19 5.38
C ILE A 42 1.20 -0.53 4.10
N VAL A 43 0.65 -1.74 4.05
CA VAL A 43 -0.25 -2.21 3.02
C VAL A 43 -1.68 -2.11 3.54
N ILE A 44 -2.51 -1.30 2.86
CA ILE A 44 -3.96 -1.24 3.05
C ILE A 44 -4.59 -2.27 2.11
N ASP A 45 -5.10 -3.36 2.69
CA ASP A 45 -5.52 -4.54 1.93
C ASP A 45 -7.02 -4.81 2.15
N THR A 46 -7.83 -4.52 1.14
CA THR A 46 -9.29 -4.64 1.20
C THR A 46 -9.80 -5.96 0.66
N SER A 47 -9.13 -6.49 -0.37
CA SER A 47 -9.48 -7.74 -1.05
C SER A 47 -8.72 -8.95 -0.51
N ASN A 48 -7.74 -8.71 0.37
CA ASN A 48 -6.71 -9.67 0.80
C ASN A 48 -5.82 -10.16 -0.36
N GLU A 49 -5.86 -9.49 -1.52
CA GLU A 49 -5.06 -9.88 -2.67
C GLU A 49 -3.57 -9.61 -2.46
N ILE A 50 -3.16 -8.61 -1.67
CA ILE A 50 -1.73 -8.30 -1.53
C ILE A 50 -1.08 -9.21 -0.49
N ALA A 51 -1.66 -9.30 0.70
CA ALA A 51 -1.06 -9.92 1.86
C ALA A 51 -1.76 -11.23 2.29
N GLY A 52 -2.76 -11.69 1.54
CA GLY A 52 -3.45 -12.97 1.77
C GLY A 52 -4.42 -12.96 2.95
N ASP A 53 -5.20 -14.03 3.09
CA ASP A 53 -6.32 -14.13 4.06
C ASP A 53 -5.91 -14.54 5.49
N GLY A 54 -4.63 -14.88 5.72
CA GLY A 54 -4.16 -15.34 7.02
C GLY A 54 -4.07 -14.23 8.07
N ASP A 55 -4.05 -14.60 9.35
CA ASP A 55 -3.77 -13.67 10.47
C ASP A 55 -2.35 -13.09 10.38
N ILE A 56 -1.42 -13.89 9.83
CA ILE A 56 -0.05 -13.48 9.54
C ILE A 56 0.01 -13.05 8.07
N PRO A 57 0.48 -11.82 7.77
CA PRO A 57 0.64 -11.37 6.38
C PRO A 57 1.53 -12.30 5.57
N HIS A 58 1.18 -12.49 4.30
CA HIS A 58 1.92 -13.35 3.39
C HIS A 58 3.38 -12.89 3.26
N PRO A 59 4.38 -13.80 3.29
CA PRO A 59 5.80 -13.42 3.27
C PRO A 59 6.25 -12.59 2.05
N SER A 60 5.45 -12.56 0.98
CA SER A 60 5.74 -11.79 -0.23
C SER A 60 5.78 -10.28 -0.05
N ILE A 61 5.31 -9.74 1.08
CA ILE A 61 5.42 -8.31 1.40
C ILE A 61 6.61 -7.98 2.30
N GLY A 62 7.44 -8.96 2.66
CA GLY A 62 8.57 -8.77 3.58
C GLY A 62 8.11 -8.34 4.97
N HIS A 63 8.83 -7.40 5.58
CA HIS A 63 8.49 -6.81 6.88
C HIS A 63 7.44 -5.69 6.80
N ALA A 64 6.83 -5.46 5.64
CA ALA A 64 5.72 -4.52 5.53
C ALA A 64 4.55 -4.96 6.43
N ARG A 65 3.87 -4.00 7.05
CA ARG A 65 2.72 -4.26 7.91
C ARG A 65 1.44 -4.24 7.08
N ARG A 66 0.48 -5.11 7.41
CA ARG A 66 -0.86 -5.10 6.81
C ARG A 66 -1.85 -4.41 7.74
N MET A 67 -2.66 -3.51 7.19
CA MET A 67 -3.94 -3.12 7.76
C MET A 67 -5.04 -3.69 6.86
N GLN A 68 -5.80 -4.64 7.40
CA GLN A 68 -6.89 -5.27 6.68
C GLN A 68 -8.14 -4.39 6.77
N VAL A 69 -8.78 -4.14 5.64
CA VAL A 69 -10.02 -3.37 5.59
C VAL A 69 -11.21 -4.32 5.71
N VAL A 70 -12.05 -4.15 6.73
CA VAL A 70 -13.18 -5.05 6.99
C VAL A 70 -14.25 -4.96 5.90
N THR A 71 -14.50 -3.75 5.38
CA THR A 71 -15.47 -3.52 4.30
C THR A 71 -14.96 -2.38 3.39
N PRO A 72 -15.13 -2.46 2.06
CA PRO A 72 -14.55 -1.49 1.12
C PRO A 72 -14.91 -0.02 1.42
N ASP A 73 -16.13 0.24 1.91
CA ASP A 73 -16.58 1.58 2.30
C ASP A 73 -15.73 2.24 3.40
N LYS A 74 -15.02 1.43 4.20
CA LYS A 74 -14.14 1.91 5.27
C LYS A 74 -12.70 2.15 4.84
N GLN A 75 -12.33 1.84 3.60
CA GLN A 75 -10.94 1.90 3.15
C GLN A 75 -10.32 3.29 3.39
N HIS A 76 -11.03 4.36 3.02
CA HIS A 76 -10.57 5.73 3.25
C HIS A 76 -10.27 6.02 4.73
N ALA A 77 -11.09 5.51 5.67
CA ALA A 77 -10.87 5.69 7.10
C ALA A 77 -9.63 4.93 7.58
N VAL A 78 -9.44 3.69 7.10
CA VAL A 78 -8.25 2.87 7.41
C VAL A 78 -6.98 3.51 6.84
N MET A 79 -7.05 4.13 5.66
CA MET A 79 -5.93 4.89 5.08
C MET A 79 -5.48 6.05 5.99
N ILE A 80 -6.44 6.79 6.57
CA ILE A 80 -6.12 7.87 7.52
C ILE A 80 -5.55 7.31 8.82
N GLU A 81 -6.19 6.27 9.37
CA GLU A 81 -5.75 5.58 10.59
C GLU A 81 -4.30 5.09 10.47
N ALA A 82 -3.92 4.57 9.30
CA ALA A 82 -2.57 4.11 9.04
C ALA A 82 -1.52 5.20 9.30
N VAL A 83 -1.79 6.43 8.87
CA VAL A 83 -0.86 7.54 9.11
C VAL A 83 -0.85 7.95 10.57
N GLU A 84 -2.03 8.05 11.19
CA GLU A 84 -2.18 8.51 12.57
C GLU A 84 -1.52 7.57 13.59
N ASN A 85 -1.64 6.25 13.38
CA ASN A 85 -1.23 5.26 14.37
C ASN A 85 0.13 4.63 14.10
N HIS A 86 0.69 4.78 12.89
CA HIS A 86 1.89 4.03 12.52
C HIS A 86 3.02 4.85 11.90
N MET A 87 2.82 6.16 11.66
CA MET A 87 3.85 7.05 11.09
C MET A 87 4.61 6.42 9.90
N PRO A 88 3.91 5.90 8.88
CA PRO A 88 4.53 5.21 7.76
C PRO A 88 5.36 6.17 6.91
N GLU A 89 6.36 5.62 6.23
CA GLU A 89 7.10 6.33 5.18
C GLU A 89 6.50 6.05 3.81
N VAL A 90 5.88 4.88 3.65
CA VAL A 90 5.19 4.48 2.42
C VAL A 90 3.88 3.78 2.77
N ILE A 91 2.82 4.13 2.05
CA ILE A 91 1.56 3.39 2.05
C ILE A 91 1.34 2.77 0.67
N ILE A 92 1.00 1.48 0.67
CA ILE A 92 0.59 0.74 -0.52
C ILE A 92 -0.89 0.43 -0.38
N ILE A 93 -1.65 0.73 -1.42
CA ILE A 93 -3.11 0.57 -1.48
C ILE A 93 -3.41 -0.31 -2.68
N ASP A 94 -4.26 -1.32 -2.51
CA ASP A 94 -4.61 -2.25 -3.58
C ASP A 94 -5.33 -1.58 -4.76
N GLU A 95 -6.43 -0.87 -4.47
CA GLU A 95 -7.21 -0.14 -5.46
C GLU A 95 -7.72 1.19 -4.90
N ILE A 96 -7.88 2.20 -5.75
CA ILE A 96 -8.63 3.43 -5.45
C ILE A 96 -9.85 3.46 -6.38
N GLY A 97 -11.03 3.24 -5.81
CA GLY A 97 -12.31 3.19 -6.50
C GLY A 97 -13.26 4.34 -6.16
N THR A 98 -13.03 5.08 -5.07
CA THR A 98 -13.92 6.18 -4.64
C THR A 98 -13.22 7.53 -4.53
N GLU A 99 -14.02 8.61 -4.58
CA GLU A 99 -13.50 9.97 -4.38
C GLU A 99 -12.90 10.16 -2.98
N LEU A 100 -13.50 9.53 -1.96
CA LEU A 100 -13.00 9.60 -0.58
C LEU A 100 -11.62 8.98 -0.44
N GLU A 101 -11.36 7.84 -1.10
CA GLU A 101 -10.04 7.21 -1.13
C GLU A 101 -9.01 8.10 -1.84
N ALA A 102 -9.37 8.72 -2.96
CA ALA A 102 -8.49 9.65 -3.67
C ALA A 102 -8.16 10.89 -2.82
N GLN A 103 -9.14 11.44 -2.11
CA GLN A 103 -8.94 12.55 -1.17
C GLN A 103 -8.04 12.13 -0.01
N ALA A 104 -8.26 10.94 0.57
CA ALA A 104 -7.41 10.41 1.63
C ALA A 104 -5.96 10.22 1.16
N ALA A 105 -5.74 9.64 -0.02
CA ALA A 105 -4.41 9.50 -0.62
C ALA A 105 -3.71 10.86 -0.80
N ARG A 106 -4.45 11.88 -1.21
CA ARG A 106 -3.92 13.26 -1.30
C ARG A 106 -3.52 13.81 0.08
N THR A 107 -4.37 13.66 1.10
CA THR A 107 -4.05 14.11 2.47
C THR A 107 -2.82 13.40 3.04
N ILE A 108 -2.66 12.11 2.74
CA ILE A 108 -1.48 11.31 3.12
C ILE A 108 -0.22 11.87 2.45
N ALA A 109 -0.28 12.13 1.14
CA ALA A 109 0.82 12.73 0.40
C ALA A 109 1.21 14.12 0.92
N GLU A 110 0.23 14.96 1.29
CA GLU A 110 0.46 16.28 1.88
C GLU A 110 1.17 16.21 3.25
N ARG A 111 1.11 15.06 3.94
CA ARG A 111 1.87 14.78 5.17
C ARG A 111 3.29 14.24 4.91
N GLY A 112 3.71 14.16 3.64
CA GLY A 112 5.05 13.69 3.26
C GLY A 112 5.23 12.17 3.26
N VAL A 113 4.13 11.42 3.29
CA VAL A 113 4.13 9.96 3.13
C VAL A 113 4.02 9.64 1.64
N GLN A 114 4.80 8.66 1.18
CA GLN A 114 4.75 8.16 -0.20
C GLN A 114 3.55 7.23 -0.43
#